data_AF-A0A1I0MZC3-F1
#
_entry.id   AF-A0A1I0MZC3-F1
#
_cell.length_a   1.000
_cell.length_b   1.000
_cell.length_c   1.000
_cell.angle_alpha   90.00
_cell.angle_beta   90.00
_cell.angle_gamma   90.00
#
_symmetry.space_group_name_H-M   'P 1'
#
loop_
_entity.id
_entity.type
_entity.pdbx_description
1 polymer ?
#
loop_
_entity_poly.entity_id
_entity_poly.type
_entity_poly.pdbx_seq_one_letter_code
_entity_poly.pdbx_strand_id
1 'polypeptide(L)'
;MPARLPCLAVALALLLAQPRAAMSADSSSSAPSLGAHAFLGQGEGLGVSPARTPALTTRQAGSVFIAFNAGYASNDARPADTYGNTWKRLGHAMTYAGYGDRFSVSAWITNGGKGGEGHSVSIEKRGEPAGELSMPFVEVRDATRVRAFAQSYAEPSLIVASDEITVDGPATLLAFWWGDGGVKRMTVTPGDGFQLIDAFVELPDESGVQGAVAWRQVEAAGTYRVHWTAAPVQGAALWIIAFR
;
A
#
# COMPACT_ATOMS: atom_id res chain seq x y z
N MET A 1 -50.12 85.83 -15.24
CA MET A 1 -48.74 85.40 -14.92
C MET A 1 -48.83 84.15 -14.04
N PRO A 2 -48.37 82.97 -14.50
CA PRO A 2 -48.52 81.72 -13.76
C PRO A 2 -47.35 81.51 -12.79
N ALA A 3 -47.66 81.17 -11.54
CA ALA A 3 -46.69 80.80 -10.51
C ALA A 3 -46.45 79.29 -10.53
N ARG A 4 -45.17 78.91 -10.47
CA ARG A 4 -44.62 77.57 -10.63
C ARG A 4 -44.82 76.71 -9.38
N LEU A 5 -45.16 75.43 -9.56
CA LEU A 5 -45.02 74.38 -8.55
C LEU A 5 -43.53 74.10 -8.25
N PRO A 6 -43.17 73.71 -7.02
CA PRO A 6 -41.98 72.93 -6.76
C PRO A 6 -42.31 71.44 -6.53
N CYS A 7 -41.55 70.61 -7.24
CA CYS A 7 -41.36 69.19 -6.99
C CYS A 7 -40.71 68.96 -5.61
N LEU A 8 -41.16 67.94 -4.88
CA LEU A 8 -40.30 67.21 -3.96
C LEU A 8 -40.46 65.71 -4.23
N ALA A 9 -39.38 65.10 -4.71
CA ALA A 9 -39.27 63.67 -4.94
C ALA A 9 -38.96 62.95 -3.62
N VAL A 10 -39.73 61.90 -3.31
CA VAL A 10 -39.46 60.96 -2.23
C VAL A 10 -38.49 59.91 -2.76
N ALA A 11 -37.27 59.86 -2.21
CA ALA A 11 -36.29 58.81 -2.50
C ALA A 11 -36.56 57.60 -1.60
N LEU A 12 -37.02 56.51 -2.19
CA LEU A 12 -37.21 55.21 -1.54
C LEU A 12 -35.88 54.44 -1.59
N ALA A 13 -35.21 54.27 -0.45
CA ALA A 13 -34.01 53.45 -0.36
C ALA A 13 -34.38 51.96 -0.28
N LEU A 14 -34.15 51.21 -1.37
CA LEU A 14 -34.18 49.75 -1.33
C LEU A 14 -32.95 49.21 -0.60
N LEU A 15 -33.15 48.61 0.58
CA LEU A 15 -32.17 47.71 1.18
C LEU A 15 -32.13 46.40 0.38
N LEU A 16 -31.06 46.20 -0.39
CA LEU A 16 -30.73 44.89 -0.98
C LEU A 16 -30.08 44.01 0.08
N ALA A 17 -30.84 43.04 0.61
CA ALA A 17 -30.29 41.95 1.39
C ALA A 17 -29.49 41.03 0.46
N GLN A 18 -28.16 40.97 0.64
CA GLN A 18 -27.34 40.02 -0.10
C GLN A 18 -27.50 38.60 0.49
N PRO A 19 -27.65 37.56 -0.36
CA PRO A 19 -27.64 36.19 0.12
C PRO A 19 -26.24 35.85 0.62
N ARG A 20 -26.18 35.41 1.88
CA ARG A 20 -24.98 34.86 2.52
C ARG A 20 -24.59 33.61 1.74
N ALA A 21 -23.50 33.69 0.96
CA ALA A 21 -22.92 32.52 0.33
C ALA A 21 -22.64 31.48 1.43
N ALA A 22 -23.34 30.35 1.37
CA ALA A 22 -23.00 29.19 2.15
C ALA A 22 -21.57 28.80 1.74
N MET A 23 -20.60 28.95 2.64
CA MET A 23 -19.30 28.33 2.47
C MET A 23 -19.58 26.83 2.36
N SER A 24 -19.26 26.24 1.20
CA SER A 24 -19.10 24.79 1.08
C SER A 24 -18.21 24.36 2.24
N ALA A 25 -18.74 23.46 3.07
CA ALA A 25 -17.89 22.68 3.96
C ALA A 25 -16.84 22.03 3.06
N ASP A 26 -15.57 22.41 3.25
CA ASP A 26 -14.46 21.64 2.72
C ASP A 26 -14.74 20.19 3.10
N SER A 27 -14.88 19.33 2.08
CA SER A 27 -14.89 17.90 2.29
C SER A 27 -13.59 17.57 3.00
N SER A 28 -13.63 17.39 4.31
CA SER A 28 -12.50 16.93 5.08
C SER A 28 -12.15 15.55 4.53
N SER A 29 -11.18 15.49 3.61
CA SER A 29 -10.58 14.24 3.19
C SER A 29 -10.05 13.60 4.46
N SER A 30 -10.67 12.50 4.90
CA SER A 30 -10.16 11.75 6.03
C SER A 30 -8.72 11.40 5.75
N ALA A 31 -7.87 11.49 6.77
CA ALA A 31 -6.48 11.09 6.62
C ALA A 31 -6.44 9.62 6.18
N PRO A 32 -5.52 9.24 5.28
CA PRO A 32 -5.31 7.84 4.93
C PRO A 32 -5.14 6.99 6.19
N SER A 33 -5.63 5.76 6.13
CA SER A 33 -5.46 4.78 7.21
C SER A 33 -5.37 3.35 6.67
N LEU A 34 -4.79 2.45 7.46
CA LEU A 34 -4.81 1.02 7.17
C LEU A 34 -6.26 0.52 7.03
N GLY A 35 -6.52 -0.26 5.99
CA GLY A 35 -7.78 -0.97 5.72
C GLY A 35 -7.64 -2.48 5.90
N ALA A 36 -8.43 -3.25 5.15
CA ALA A 36 -8.32 -4.70 5.15
C ALA A 36 -6.98 -5.17 4.57
N HIS A 37 -6.45 -6.28 5.08
CA HIS A 37 -5.22 -6.89 4.59
C HIS A 37 -5.27 -8.41 4.72
N ALA A 38 -4.48 -9.08 3.87
CA ALA A 38 -4.23 -10.51 3.94
C ALA A 38 -2.83 -10.80 3.41
N PHE A 39 -2.29 -11.95 3.83
CA PHE A 39 -1.03 -12.46 3.34
C PHE A 39 -1.20 -13.91 2.90
N LEU A 40 -1.01 -14.16 1.60
CA LEU A 40 -0.94 -15.52 1.07
C LEU A 40 0.51 -15.98 1.08
N GLY A 41 0.80 -17.09 1.78
CA GLY A 41 2.03 -17.84 1.66
C GLY A 41 1.76 -19.19 1.00
N GLN A 42 2.56 -19.54 0.00
CA GLN A 42 2.61 -20.86 -0.63
C GLN A 42 4.05 -21.36 -0.54
N GLY A 43 4.24 -22.50 0.12
CA GLY A 43 5.53 -23.17 0.12
C GLY A 43 5.85 -23.87 -1.20
N GLU A 44 7.09 -24.27 -1.35
CA GLU A 44 7.54 -24.97 -2.55
C GLU A 44 6.80 -26.29 -2.76
N GLY A 45 6.33 -26.54 -3.98
CA GLY A 45 5.52 -27.71 -4.32
C GLY A 45 4.06 -27.65 -3.85
N LEU A 46 3.70 -26.69 -3.00
CA LEU A 46 2.35 -26.48 -2.47
C LEU A 46 1.57 -25.38 -3.19
N GLY A 47 2.20 -24.76 -4.20
CA GLY A 47 1.60 -23.70 -4.97
C GLY A 47 0.42 -24.16 -5.83
N VAL A 48 -0.48 -23.21 -6.11
CA VAL A 48 -1.57 -23.39 -7.09
C VAL A 48 -1.65 -22.19 -8.02
N SER A 49 -2.19 -22.40 -9.23
CA SER A 49 -2.40 -21.34 -10.23
C SER A 49 -3.88 -21.24 -10.63
N PRO A 50 -4.49 -20.04 -10.56
CA PRO A 50 -3.93 -18.81 -10.02
C PRO A 50 -3.74 -18.90 -8.49
N ALA A 51 -2.66 -18.30 -7.99
CA ALA A 51 -2.53 -18.03 -6.56
C ALA A 51 -3.51 -16.93 -6.18
N ARG A 52 -4.32 -17.13 -5.14
CA ARG A 52 -5.42 -16.23 -4.76
C ARG A 52 -5.39 -15.96 -3.26
N THR A 53 -5.46 -14.69 -2.86
CA THR A 53 -5.57 -14.32 -1.44
C THR A 53 -6.91 -14.81 -0.87
N PRO A 54 -7.03 -14.99 0.46
CA PRO A 54 -8.33 -15.03 1.10
C PRO A 54 -9.19 -13.84 0.69
N ALA A 55 -10.51 -14.05 0.66
CA ALA A 55 -11.46 -12.99 0.40
C ALA A 55 -11.56 -12.06 1.62
N LEU A 56 -11.55 -10.76 1.36
CA LEU A 56 -11.63 -9.69 2.36
C LEU A 56 -12.83 -8.79 2.09
N THR A 57 -13.22 -8.01 3.10
CA THR A 57 -14.15 -6.90 2.92
C THR A 57 -13.35 -5.60 2.91
N THR A 58 -13.17 -5.02 1.73
CA THR A 58 -12.55 -3.69 1.56
C THR A 58 -13.62 -2.61 1.42
N ARG A 59 -13.24 -1.32 1.40
CA ARG A 59 -14.18 -0.25 1.03
C ARG A 59 -14.61 -0.39 -0.43
N GLN A 60 -15.81 0.09 -0.71
CA GLN A 60 -16.36 0.11 -2.07
C GLN A 60 -15.60 1.08 -2.99
N ALA A 61 -15.10 2.18 -2.44
CA ALA A 61 -14.32 3.18 -3.14
C ALA A 61 -13.46 4.01 -2.16
N GLY A 62 -12.54 4.79 -2.72
CA GLY A 62 -11.70 5.72 -1.97
C GLY A 62 -10.46 5.06 -1.36
N SER A 63 -10.03 3.92 -1.89
CA SER A 63 -8.84 3.21 -1.42
C SER A 63 -7.73 3.21 -2.46
N VAL A 64 -6.48 3.14 -1.98
CA VAL A 64 -5.37 2.59 -2.76
C VAL A 64 -5.20 1.15 -2.32
N PHE A 65 -5.07 0.22 -3.27
CA PHE A 65 -4.65 -1.14 -2.94
C PHE A 65 -3.23 -1.39 -3.40
N ILE A 66 -2.51 -2.19 -2.61
CA ILE A 66 -1.18 -2.68 -2.95
C ILE A 66 -1.15 -4.20 -2.80
N ALA A 67 -0.50 -4.86 -3.74
CA ALA A 67 -0.24 -6.28 -3.71
C ALA A 67 1.19 -6.56 -4.16
N PHE A 68 1.80 -7.62 -3.64
CA PHE A 68 3.11 -8.06 -4.07
C PHE A 68 3.09 -9.45 -4.67
N ASN A 69 4.09 -9.73 -5.48
CA ASN A 69 4.43 -11.06 -5.96
C ASN A 69 5.88 -11.32 -5.62
N ALA A 70 6.12 -12.15 -4.61
CA ALA A 70 7.46 -12.56 -4.22
C ALA A 70 7.58 -14.07 -4.39
N GLY A 71 8.47 -14.51 -5.28
CA GLY A 71 8.49 -15.90 -5.73
C GLY A 71 9.31 -16.05 -6.99
N TYR A 72 9.07 -17.15 -7.69
CA TYR A 72 9.65 -17.39 -8.99
C TYR A 72 9.42 -16.22 -9.96
N ALA A 73 10.50 -15.69 -10.53
CA ALA A 73 10.45 -14.57 -11.46
C ALA A 73 9.68 -14.91 -12.75
N SER A 74 9.59 -16.19 -13.10
CA SER A 74 8.79 -16.70 -14.23
C SER A 74 7.27 -16.69 -13.97
N ASN A 75 6.83 -16.45 -12.73
CA ASN A 75 5.42 -16.21 -12.39
C ASN A 75 5.10 -14.71 -12.50
N ASP A 76 5.34 -14.11 -13.66
CA ASP A 76 5.39 -12.66 -13.88
C ASP A 76 4.04 -11.99 -14.18
N ALA A 77 2.93 -12.72 -14.05
CA ALA A 77 1.62 -12.19 -14.41
C ALA A 77 1.25 -10.97 -13.56
N ARG A 78 0.63 -9.99 -14.21
CA ARG A 78 0.02 -8.86 -13.52
C ARG A 78 -1.12 -9.36 -12.61
N PRO A 79 -1.28 -8.80 -11.39
CA PRO A 79 -2.42 -9.11 -10.56
C PRO A 79 -3.77 -8.82 -11.24
N ALA A 80 -4.74 -9.66 -10.92
CA ALA A 80 -6.15 -9.47 -11.22
C ALA A 80 -6.95 -9.62 -9.92
N ASP A 81 -7.99 -8.82 -9.75
CA ASP A 81 -8.89 -8.89 -8.59
C ASP A 81 -10.34 -9.08 -8.99
N THR A 82 -11.19 -9.38 -8.00
CA THR A 82 -12.63 -9.62 -8.19
C THR A 82 -13.42 -8.38 -8.58
N TYR A 83 -12.81 -7.19 -8.54
CA TYR A 83 -13.45 -5.91 -8.89
C TYR A 83 -12.93 -5.31 -10.21
N GLY A 84 -12.05 -6.03 -10.91
CA GLY A 84 -11.51 -5.62 -12.20
C GLY A 84 -10.65 -4.35 -12.11
N ASN A 85 -9.95 -4.10 -11.01
CA ASN A 85 -9.07 -2.94 -10.94
C ASN A 85 -7.88 -3.06 -11.91
N THR A 86 -7.38 -1.90 -12.33
CA THR A 86 -6.15 -1.84 -13.12
C THR A 86 -4.95 -1.73 -12.19
N TRP A 87 -4.10 -2.74 -12.23
CA TRP A 87 -2.86 -2.80 -11.46
C TRP A 87 -1.68 -2.26 -12.27
N LYS A 88 -0.82 -1.46 -11.61
CA LYS A 88 0.41 -0.90 -12.19
C LYS A 88 1.59 -1.30 -11.32
N ARG A 89 2.71 -1.68 -11.93
CA ARG A 89 3.92 -2.01 -11.18
C ARG A 89 4.46 -0.75 -10.48
N LEU A 90 4.84 -0.88 -9.22
CA LEU A 90 5.49 0.17 -8.45
C LEU A 90 6.99 -0.12 -8.37
N GLY A 91 7.79 0.66 -9.11
CA GLY A 91 9.23 0.45 -9.25
C GLY A 91 9.60 -0.76 -10.11
N HIS A 92 10.75 -1.36 -9.80
CA HIS A 92 11.29 -2.50 -10.55
C HIS A 92 11.09 -3.81 -9.76
N ALA A 93 11.22 -4.94 -10.45
CA ALA A 93 11.30 -6.23 -9.78
C ALA A 93 12.67 -6.36 -9.10
N MET A 94 12.70 -6.73 -7.83
CA MET A 94 13.93 -6.89 -7.07
C MET A 94 14.31 -8.36 -7.00
N THR A 95 15.45 -8.70 -7.58
CA THR A 95 15.99 -10.06 -7.60
C THR A 95 16.67 -10.39 -6.27
N TYR A 96 16.52 -11.63 -5.80
CA TYR A 96 17.20 -12.08 -4.57
C TYR A 96 18.70 -12.29 -4.79
N ALA A 97 19.52 -11.80 -3.87
CA ALA A 97 20.96 -12.01 -3.87
C ALA A 97 21.27 -13.53 -3.73
N GLY A 98 22.18 -14.05 -4.55
CA GLY A 98 22.58 -15.46 -4.49
C GLY A 98 21.64 -16.46 -5.21
N TYR A 99 20.52 -16.00 -5.78
CA TYR A 99 19.55 -16.86 -6.48
C TYR A 99 19.52 -16.68 -8.01
N GLY A 100 20.52 -15.98 -8.58
CA GLY A 100 20.50 -15.60 -9.99
C GLY A 100 19.29 -14.72 -10.28
N ASP A 101 18.62 -14.92 -11.41
CA ASP A 101 17.36 -14.24 -11.78
C ASP A 101 16.11 -15.08 -11.48
N ARG A 102 16.25 -16.21 -10.77
CA ARG A 102 15.18 -17.19 -10.58
C ARG A 102 14.05 -16.68 -9.67
N PHE A 103 14.37 -15.84 -8.70
CA PHE A 103 13.42 -15.31 -7.73
C PHE A 103 13.43 -13.78 -7.72
N SER A 104 12.25 -13.18 -7.63
CA SER A 104 12.11 -11.74 -7.51
C SER A 104 10.91 -11.33 -6.65
N VAL A 105 10.92 -10.08 -6.22
CA VAL A 105 9.80 -9.41 -5.56
C VAL A 105 9.31 -8.26 -6.43
N SER A 106 8.02 -8.24 -6.74
CA SER A 106 7.39 -7.19 -7.55
C SER A 106 6.20 -6.58 -6.82
N ALA A 107 6.18 -5.25 -6.72
CA ALA A 107 5.08 -4.49 -6.14
C ALA A 107 4.09 -4.01 -7.21
N TRP A 108 2.80 -4.07 -6.90
CA TRP A 108 1.72 -3.60 -7.77
C TRP A 108 0.74 -2.74 -6.98
N ILE A 109 0.27 -1.66 -7.59
CA ILE A 109 -0.69 -0.74 -6.98
C ILE A 109 -1.90 -0.48 -7.88
N THR A 110 -3.01 -0.13 -7.25
CA THR A 110 -4.16 0.47 -7.92
C THR A 110 -4.65 1.67 -7.11
N ASN A 111 -4.81 2.81 -7.79
CA ASN A 111 -5.27 4.06 -7.18
C ASN A 111 -6.77 4.22 -7.42
N GLY A 112 -7.52 4.68 -6.42
CA GLY A 112 -8.98 4.82 -6.53
C GLY A 112 -9.66 3.47 -6.78
N GLY A 113 -9.17 2.44 -6.10
CA GLY A 113 -9.61 1.06 -6.26
C GLY A 113 -11.08 0.87 -5.90
N LYS A 114 -11.74 0.01 -6.67
CA LYS A 114 -13.08 -0.51 -6.41
C LYS A 114 -12.95 -1.75 -5.55
N GLY A 115 -13.83 -1.89 -4.58
CA GLY A 115 -13.81 -3.01 -3.66
C GLY A 115 -15.16 -3.32 -3.05
N GLY A 116 -15.16 -4.04 -1.94
CA GLY A 116 -16.35 -4.46 -1.22
C GLY A 116 -16.15 -5.84 -0.59
N GLU A 117 -17.26 -6.50 -0.29
CA GLU A 117 -17.29 -7.86 0.23
C GLU A 117 -16.76 -8.87 -0.81
N GLY A 118 -15.92 -9.81 -0.38
CA GLY A 118 -15.39 -10.83 -1.27
C GLY A 118 -14.23 -10.36 -2.14
N HIS A 119 -13.59 -9.24 -1.80
CA HIS A 119 -12.42 -8.75 -2.53
C HIS A 119 -11.25 -9.72 -2.36
N SER A 120 -10.76 -10.29 -3.46
CA SER A 120 -9.52 -11.07 -3.48
C SER A 120 -8.65 -10.67 -4.66
N VAL A 121 -7.33 -10.78 -4.48
CA VAL A 121 -6.33 -10.59 -5.53
C VAL A 121 -5.80 -11.95 -5.94
N SER A 122 -5.47 -12.10 -7.21
CA SER A 122 -4.91 -13.31 -7.78
C SER A 122 -3.81 -13.04 -8.79
N ILE A 123 -2.86 -13.96 -8.87
CA ILE A 123 -1.74 -13.96 -9.81
C ILE A 123 -1.70 -15.31 -10.51
N GLU A 124 -1.69 -15.28 -11.84
CA GLU A 124 -1.46 -16.47 -12.66
C GLU A 124 0.03 -16.86 -12.62
N LYS A 125 0.32 -18.08 -12.19
CA LYS A 125 1.68 -18.60 -12.10
C LYS A 125 2.01 -19.39 -13.36
N ARG A 126 2.48 -18.69 -14.40
CA ARG A 126 2.71 -19.25 -15.74
C ARG A 126 3.97 -20.09 -15.85
N GLY A 127 5.01 -19.72 -15.10
CA GLY A 127 6.28 -20.43 -15.11
C GLY A 127 6.26 -21.65 -14.19
N GLU A 128 5.94 -21.42 -12.92
CA GLU A 128 6.06 -22.42 -11.85
C GLU A 128 4.74 -22.48 -11.05
N PRO A 129 3.67 -23.12 -11.60
CA PRO A 129 2.36 -23.20 -10.94
C PRO A 129 2.40 -23.75 -9.51
N ALA A 130 3.24 -24.76 -9.27
CA ALA A 130 3.42 -25.40 -7.97
C ALA A 130 4.49 -24.73 -7.09
N GLY A 131 5.24 -23.77 -7.62
CA GLY A 131 6.37 -23.15 -6.92
C GLY A 131 5.96 -22.25 -5.74
N GLU A 132 6.93 -21.91 -4.90
CA GLU A 132 6.70 -21.00 -3.77
C GLU A 132 6.32 -19.56 -4.19
N LEU A 133 5.52 -18.91 -3.33
CA LEU A 133 5.07 -17.53 -3.48
C LEU A 133 4.65 -16.92 -2.13
N SER A 134 5.00 -15.67 -1.87
CA SER A 134 4.33 -14.80 -0.91
C SER A 134 3.68 -13.59 -1.58
N MET A 135 2.42 -13.34 -1.22
CA MET A 135 1.59 -12.28 -1.78
C MET A 135 0.79 -11.60 -0.66
N PRO A 136 1.31 -10.53 -0.05
CA PRO A 136 0.49 -9.61 0.71
C PRO A 136 -0.44 -8.82 -0.21
N PHE A 137 -1.64 -8.55 0.28
CA PHE A 137 -2.63 -7.65 -0.29
C PHE A 137 -3.12 -6.71 0.81
N VAL A 138 -2.97 -5.41 0.63
CA VAL A 138 -3.27 -4.39 1.65
C VAL A 138 -4.10 -3.27 1.04
N GLU A 139 -5.15 -2.89 1.76
CA GLU A 139 -5.92 -1.68 1.52
C GLU A 139 -5.37 -0.52 2.35
N VAL A 140 -5.22 0.64 1.70
CA VAL A 140 -5.10 1.93 2.38
C VAL A 140 -6.34 2.75 2.07
N ARG A 141 -7.17 2.95 3.09
CA ARG A 141 -8.44 3.68 3.01
C ARG A 141 -8.18 5.17 2.95
N ASP A 142 -9.04 5.89 2.25
CA ASP A 142 -9.01 7.34 2.08
C ASP A 142 -7.68 7.87 1.51
N ALA A 143 -6.91 6.99 0.86
CA ALA A 143 -5.76 7.35 0.06
C ALA A 143 -6.16 7.54 -1.40
N THR A 144 -5.52 8.50 -2.06
CA THR A 144 -5.68 8.79 -3.49
C THR A 144 -4.48 8.36 -4.31
N ARG A 145 -3.29 8.26 -3.72
CA ARG A 145 -2.03 7.93 -4.41
C ARG A 145 -0.93 7.43 -3.47
N VAL A 146 0.09 6.81 -4.07
CA VAL A 146 1.43 6.71 -3.47
C VAL A 146 2.10 8.09 -3.54
N ARG A 147 2.55 8.60 -2.39
CA ARG A 147 3.24 9.90 -2.30
C ARG A 147 4.74 9.75 -2.51
N ALA A 148 5.35 8.75 -1.88
CA ALA A 148 6.77 8.47 -1.94
C ALA A 148 6.97 6.97 -1.70
N PHE A 149 8.02 6.40 -2.26
CA PHE A 149 8.45 5.07 -1.92
C PHE A 149 9.96 4.93 -2.15
N ALA A 150 10.55 3.97 -1.43
CA ALA A 150 11.92 3.54 -1.66
C ALA A 150 11.98 2.01 -1.75
N GLN A 151 12.95 1.51 -2.50
CA GLN A 151 13.23 0.09 -2.69
C GLN A 151 14.72 -0.11 -2.45
N SER A 152 15.09 -1.00 -1.54
CA SER A 152 16.49 -1.26 -1.21
C SER A 152 16.72 -2.75 -0.95
N TYR A 153 17.94 -3.20 -1.19
CA TYR A 153 18.39 -4.53 -0.77
C TYR A 153 19.43 -4.35 0.34
N ALA A 154 19.16 -4.92 1.51
CA ALA A 154 20.06 -4.85 2.65
C ALA A 154 20.93 -6.11 2.72
N GLU A 155 22.23 -5.92 2.97
CA GLU A 155 23.16 -7.01 3.24
C GLU A 155 22.79 -7.76 4.53
N PRO A 156 23.18 -9.04 4.67
CA PRO A 156 22.83 -9.85 5.82
C PRO A 156 23.23 -9.25 7.17
N SER A 157 22.25 -9.02 8.03
CA SER A 157 22.42 -8.52 9.40
C SER A 157 21.30 -9.00 10.32
N LEU A 158 21.47 -8.91 11.64
CA LEU A 158 20.37 -9.05 12.59
C LEU A 158 19.41 -7.87 12.52
N ILE A 159 19.90 -6.70 12.10
CA ILE A 159 19.11 -5.49 11.90
C ILE A 159 19.42 -4.96 10.51
N VAL A 160 18.40 -4.94 9.65
CA VAL A 160 18.44 -4.36 8.30
C VAL A 160 17.54 -3.13 8.24
N ALA A 161 17.83 -2.17 7.36
CA ALA A 161 17.07 -0.93 7.24
C ALA A 161 16.66 -0.64 5.81
N SER A 162 15.45 -0.11 5.62
CA SER A 162 15.05 0.43 4.33
C SER A 162 15.84 1.70 4.01
N ASP A 163 15.88 2.06 2.73
CA ASP A 163 16.13 3.45 2.32
C ASP A 163 15.07 4.41 2.90
N GLU A 164 15.37 5.70 2.83
CA GLU A 164 14.54 6.77 3.38
C GLU A 164 13.51 7.29 2.37
N ILE A 165 12.35 7.72 2.88
CA ILE A 165 11.36 8.49 2.13
C ILE A 165 11.04 9.79 2.87
N THR A 166 10.63 10.82 2.14
CA THR A 166 10.16 12.09 2.74
C THR A 166 8.69 12.30 2.43
N VAL A 167 7.91 12.69 3.43
CA VAL A 167 6.53 13.17 3.27
C VAL A 167 6.38 14.58 3.83
N ASP A 168 5.44 15.34 3.29
CA ASP A 168 5.20 16.76 3.56
C ASP A 168 3.97 16.99 4.47
N GLY A 169 3.73 16.12 5.46
CA GLY A 169 2.55 16.12 6.35
C GLY A 169 1.99 14.70 6.59
N PRO A 170 0.74 14.56 7.06
CA PRO A 170 0.16 13.25 7.38
C PRO A 170 0.22 12.22 6.23
N ALA A 171 0.46 10.96 6.59
CA ALA A 171 0.47 9.83 5.66
C ALA A 171 0.29 8.49 6.41
N THR A 172 -0.24 7.49 5.72
CA THR A 172 -0.07 6.10 6.12
C THR A 172 1.20 5.56 5.46
N LEU A 173 2.08 4.95 6.23
CA LEU A 173 3.26 4.25 5.75
C LEU A 173 3.02 2.75 5.80
N LEU A 174 3.39 2.05 4.73
CA LEU A 174 3.55 0.60 4.72
C LEU A 174 5.02 0.27 4.51
N ALA A 175 5.47 -0.77 5.20
CA ALA A 175 6.81 -1.29 5.14
C ALA A 175 6.75 -2.79 4.85
N PHE A 176 7.64 -3.27 3.98
CA PHE A 176 7.67 -4.66 3.58
C PHE A 176 9.10 -5.20 3.68
N TRP A 177 9.20 -6.45 4.11
CA TRP A 177 10.45 -7.18 4.28
C TRP A 177 10.31 -8.56 3.65
N TRP A 178 11.32 -8.98 2.91
CA TRP A 178 11.48 -10.35 2.42
C TRP A 178 12.91 -10.81 2.69
N GLY A 179 13.05 -11.83 3.53
CA GLY A 179 14.33 -12.45 3.87
C GLY A 179 14.88 -13.32 2.74
N ASP A 180 16.19 -13.34 2.60
CA ASP A 180 16.91 -14.10 1.58
C ASP A 180 17.67 -15.33 2.12
N GLY A 181 17.56 -15.61 3.41
CA GLY A 181 18.25 -16.70 4.07
C GLY A 181 17.44 -17.99 3.99
N GLY A 182 18.13 -19.08 3.68
CA GLY A 182 17.59 -20.43 3.54
C GLY A 182 17.18 -21.11 4.84
N VAL A 183 16.38 -20.44 5.67
CA VAL A 183 15.89 -20.94 6.97
C VAL A 183 14.38 -21.12 6.94
N LYS A 184 13.84 -22.11 7.66
CA LYS A 184 12.41 -22.42 7.62
C LYS A 184 11.58 -21.72 8.71
N ARG A 185 12.24 -21.26 9.76
CA ARG A 185 11.63 -20.61 10.92
C ARG A 185 12.49 -19.43 11.32
N MET A 186 11.86 -18.29 11.55
CA MET A 186 12.53 -17.06 11.97
C MET A 186 11.57 -16.13 12.68
N THR A 187 12.12 -15.11 13.31
CA THR A 187 11.37 -13.94 13.76
C THR A 187 11.78 -12.73 12.95
N VAL A 188 10.82 -11.87 12.63
CA VAL A 188 11.06 -10.56 12.05
C VAL A 188 10.17 -9.54 12.74
N THR A 189 10.74 -8.43 13.19
CA THR A 189 10.01 -7.39 13.93
C THR A 189 10.39 -6.02 13.42
N PRO A 190 9.40 -5.19 13.01
CA PRO A 190 9.66 -3.83 12.58
C PRO A 190 9.95 -2.92 13.79
N GLY A 191 10.86 -1.96 13.58
CA GLY A 191 11.19 -0.88 14.50
C GLY A 191 10.52 0.43 14.13
N ASP A 192 11.06 1.55 14.63
CA ASP A 192 10.68 2.92 14.24
C ASP A 192 9.17 3.23 14.33
N GLY A 193 8.49 2.63 15.32
CA GLY A 193 7.06 2.82 15.54
C GLY A 193 6.15 2.16 14.51
N PHE A 194 6.68 1.30 13.65
CA PHE A 194 5.89 0.43 12.78
C PHE A 194 5.30 -0.74 13.58
N GLN A 195 4.10 -1.15 13.21
CA GLN A 195 3.40 -2.32 13.76
C GLN A 195 3.31 -3.40 12.69
N LEU A 196 3.68 -4.64 13.04
CA LEU A 196 3.52 -5.80 12.15
C LEU A 196 2.02 -6.08 11.95
N ILE A 197 1.59 -6.29 10.71
CA ILE A 197 0.19 -6.60 10.37
C ILE A 197 0.03 -8.02 9.80
N ASP A 198 1.03 -8.49 9.07
CA ASP A 198 1.04 -9.84 8.49
C ASP A 198 2.47 -10.36 8.36
N ALA A 199 2.64 -11.67 8.43
CA ALA A 199 3.90 -12.33 8.16
C ALA A 199 3.72 -13.78 7.69
N PHE A 200 4.63 -14.22 6.83
CA PHE A 200 4.86 -15.62 6.47
C PHE A 200 6.33 -15.94 6.76
N VAL A 201 6.61 -16.27 8.02
CA VAL A 201 7.96 -16.52 8.57
C VAL A 201 8.11 -17.90 9.20
N GLU A 202 7.01 -18.65 9.16
CA GLU A 202 6.90 -20.03 9.60
C GLU A 202 6.60 -20.89 8.37
N LEU A 203 7.65 -21.30 7.66
CA LEU A 203 7.54 -22.00 6.39
C LEU A 203 7.13 -23.47 6.58
N PRO A 204 6.50 -24.09 5.57
CA PRO A 204 6.32 -25.55 5.56
C PRO A 204 7.68 -26.26 5.39
N ASP A 205 7.67 -27.59 5.46
CA ASP A 205 8.90 -28.39 5.48
C ASP A 205 9.65 -28.38 4.14
N GLU A 206 9.02 -28.01 3.04
CA GLU A 206 9.66 -27.91 1.72
C GLU A 206 10.57 -26.66 1.66
N SER A 207 9.98 -25.48 1.48
CA SER A 207 10.57 -24.14 1.62
C SER A 207 9.46 -23.11 1.38
N GLY A 208 9.79 -21.83 1.35
CA GLY A 208 8.87 -20.77 0.94
C GLY A 208 9.57 -19.42 0.85
N VAL A 209 8.98 -18.48 0.11
CA VAL A 209 9.45 -17.09 0.08
C VAL A 209 8.89 -16.35 1.28
N GLN A 210 9.73 -16.12 2.28
CA GLN A 210 9.33 -15.51 3.55
C GLN A 210 9.05 -14.03 3.36
N GLY A 211 8.09 -13.48 4.11
CA GLY A 211 7.88 -12.04 4.09
C GLY A 211 7.09 -11.52 5.27
N ALA A 212 7.15 -10.20 5.46
CA ALA A 212 6.45 -9.49 6.52
C ALA A 212 5.99 -8.12 6.04
N VAL A 213 4.86 -7.68 6.60
CA VAL A 213 4.27 -6.37 6.32
C VAL A 213 4.04 -5.64 7.62
N ALA A 214 4.44 -4.38 7.66
CA ALA A 214 4.20 -3.51 8.78
C ALA A 214 3.60 -2.18 8.32
N TRP A 215 2.96 -1.47 9.24
CA TRP A 215 2.36 -0.18 8.97
C TRP A 215 2.67 0.84 10.06
N ARG A 216 2.57 2.12 9.70
CA ARG A 216 2.68 3.24 10.63
C ARG A 216 1.85 4.42 10.14
N GLN A 217 1.03 5.00 11.01
CA GLN A 217 0.45 6.32 10.74
C GLN A 217 1.45 7.41 11.13
N VAL A 218 1.62 8.42 10.29
CA VAL A 218 2.42 9.61 10.60
C VAL A 218 1.56 10.86 10.47
N GLU A 219 1.71 11.78 11.42
CA GLU A 219 0.85 12.99 11.54
C GLU A 219 1.53 14.26 10.99
N ALA A 220 2.81 14.18 10.64
CA ALA A 220 3.60 15.36 10.27
C ALA A 220 4.59 15.07 9.14
N ALA A 221 5.06 16.15 8.52
CA ALA A 221 6.14 16.10 7.56
C ALA A 221 7.41 15.53 8.21
N GLY A 222 8.19 14.79 7.43
CA GLY A 222 9.42 14.20 7.92
C GLY A 222 10.03 13.21 6.95
N THR A 223 11.23 12.77 7.32
CA THR A 223 11.95 11.68 6.66
C THR A 223 11.79 10.42 7.49
N TYR A 224 11.41 9.33 6.84
CA TYR A 224 11.05 8.08 7.47
C TYR A 224 11.81 6.92 6.82
N ARG A 225 12.20 5.97 7.67
CA ARG A 225 12.71 4.65 7.31
C ARG A 225 12.22 3.63 8.31
N VAL A 226 12.45 2.36 8.03
CA VAL A 226 12.14 1.25 8.94
C VAL A 226 13.36 0.37 9.12
N HIS A 227 13.67 0.04 10.36
CA HIS A 227 14.59 -1.02 10.75
C HIS A 227 13.79 -2.29 10.99
N TRP A 228 14.31 -3.43 10.56
CA TRP A 228 13.76 -4.74 10.79
C TRP A 228 14.77 -5.56 11.57
N THR A 229 14.37 -6.06 12.73
CA THR A 229 15.17 -7.03 13.48
C THR A 229 14.75 -8.43 13.06
N ALA A 230 15.68 -9.19 12.48
CA ALA A 230 15.47 -10.55 12.01
C ALA A 230 16.40 -11.53 12.76
N ALA A 231 15.87 -12.70 13.11
CA ALA A 231 16.66 -13.79 13.67
C ALA A 231 16.21 -15.14 13.06
N PRO A 232 17.12 -15.94 12.48
CA PRO A 232 18.57 -15.69 12.34
C PRO A 232 18.90 -14.53 11.38
N VAL A 233 20.19 -14.24 11.17
CA VAL A 233 20.66 -13.21 10.24
C VAL A 233 20.07 -13.44 8.83
N GLN A 234 19.62 -12.35 8.20
CA GLN A 234 19.03 -12.34 6.86
C GLN A 234 19.49 -11.07 6.12
N GLY A 235 19.80 -11.17 4.84
CA GLY A 235 19.67 -10.04 3.94
C GLY A 235 18.19 -9.83 3.62
N ALA A 236 17.84 -8.71 2.99
CA ALA A 236 16.43 -8.47 2.70
C ALA A 236 16.17 -7.55 1.52
N ALA A 237 15.16 -7.91 0.74
CA ALA A 237 14.48 -7.00 -0.16
C ALA A 237 13.46 -6.17 0.64
N LEU A 238 13.59 -4.83 0.58
CA LEU A 238 12.87 -3.90 1.45
C LEU A 238 12.10 -2.85 0.65
N TRP A 239 10.89 -2.55 1.13
CA TRP A 239 10.08 -1.42 0.67
C TRP A 239 9.63 -0.57 1.85
N ILE A 240 9.62 0.74 1.66
CA ILE A 240 8.84 1.67 2.47
C ILE A 240 8.03 2.55 1.52
N ILE A 241 6.74 2.73 1.80
CA ILE A 241 5.77 3.35 0.90
C ILE A 241 4.85 4.26 1.70
N ALA A 242 4.74 5.52 1.28
CA ALA A 242 3.81 6.49 1.85
C ALA A 242 2.57 6.68 0.97
N PHE A 243 1.40 6.75 1.60
CA PHE A 243 0.10 6.94 0.96
C PHE A 243 -0.59 8.20 1.44
N ARG A 244 -1.27 8.86 0.50
CA ARG A 244 -2.03 10.11 0.68
C ARG A 244 -3.27 10.15 -0.17
#